data_AF-A0A3M3A4M4-F1
#
_entry.id   AF-A0A3M3A4M4-F1
#
_cell.length_a   1.000
_cell.length_b   1.000
_cell.length_c   1.000
_cell.angle_alpha   90.00
_cell.angle_beta   90.00
_cell.angle_gamma   90.00
#
_symmetry.space_group_name_H-M   'P 1'
#
loop_
_entity.id
_entity.type
_entity.pdbx_description
1 polymer ?
#
loop_
_entity_poly.entity_id
_entity_poly.type
_entity_poly.pdbx_seq_one_letter_code
_entity_poly.pdbx_strand_id
1 'polypeptide(L)'
;AIGLGIPREPIRLVGDAEHPKALGTVNRELDVTQALADYGIQMADELGDICGYIFMQKSPSCGLERVKVYRENGAPVDGGGRGIYAQAFCERHPNLPVEEDGRLNDAVLRENFVTRVFAYAAWQQLLKDGI
;
A
#
# COMPACT_ATOMS: atom_id res chain seq x y z
N ALA A 1 6.19 10.52 6.79
CA ALA A 1 4.73 10.69 6.90
C ALA A 1 4.31 11.98 6.21
N ILE A 2 3.09 12.08 5.68
CA ILE A 2 2.64 13.22 4.84
C ILE A 2 2.16 14.48 5.60
N GLY A 3 2.51 14.62 6.88
CA GLY A 3 2.29 15.88 7.61
C GLY A 3 0.85 16.23 8.01
N LEU A 4 -0.12 15.31 7.96
CA LEU A 4 -1.54 15.60 8.28
C LEU A 4 -1.88 15.83 9.77
N GLY A 5 -0.91 15.72 10.67
CA GLY A 5 -1.15 15.84 12.12
C GLY A 5 -1.91 14.64 12.73
N ILE A 6 -2.09 14.69 14.06
CA ILE A 6 -2.91 13.73 14.84
C ILE A 6 -3.65 14.54 15.91
N PRO A 7 -5.00 14.53 15.96
CA PRO A 7 -5.92 13.90 15.01
C PRO A 7 -5.92 14.58 13.63
N ARG A 8 -6.35 13.86 12.60
CA ARG A 8 -6.44 14.35 11.21
C ARG A 8 -7.81 14.11 10.61
N GLU A 9 -8.17 14.92 9.63
CA GLU A 9 -9.38 14.69 8.84
C GLU A 9 -9.29 13.38 8.04
N PRO A 10 -10.39 12.62 7.90
CA PRO A 10 -10.40 11.42 7.09
C PRO A 10 -10.27 11.77 5.59
N ILE A 11 -9.65 10.84 4.86
CA ILE A 11 -9.53 10.88 3.40
C ILE A 11 -10.21 9.63 2.81
N ARG A 12 -10.55 9.69 1.52
CA ARG A 12 -11.10 8.55 0.76
C ARG A 12 -10.55 8.53 -0.66
N LEU A 13 -10.56 7.35 -1.27
CA LEU A 13 -10.20 7.19 -2.68
C LEU A 13 -11.40 7.52 -3.59
N VAL A 14 -11.18 8.34 -4.61
CA VAL A 14 -12.22 8.80 -5.55
C VAL A 14 -11.71 8.72 -6.99
N GLY A 15 -12.55 8.25 -7.92
CA GLY A 15 -12.27 8.23 -9.35
C GLY A 15 -12.14 6.81 -9.92
N ASP A 16 -11.14 6.62 -10.77
CA ASP A 16 -10.77 5.32 -11.33
C ASP A 16 -10.20 4.41 -10.22
N ALA A 17 -10.55 3.13 -10.23
CA ALA A 17 -10.03 2.17 -9.26
C ALA A 17 -8.55 1.83 -9.47
N GLU A 18 -8.06 1.92 -10.70
CA GLU A 18 -6.65 1.68 -11.04
C GLU A 18 -5.77 2.87 -10.69
N HIS A 19 -6.33 4.10 -10.76
CA HIS A 19 -5.62 5.34 -10.49
C HIS A 19 -6.51 6.33 -9.71
N PRO A 20 -6.84 6.03 -8.44
CA PRO A 20 -7.73 6.88 -7.66
C PRO A 20 -7.02 8.12 -7.12
N LYS A 21 -7.80 9.16 -6.83
CA LYS A 21 -7.37 10.33 -6.04
C LYS A 21 -7.69 10.14 -4.56
N ALA A 22 -6.79 10.54 -3.67
CA ALA A 22 -7.06 10.58 -2.23
C ALA A 22 -7.50 11.98 -1.80
N LEU A 23 -8.81 12.12 -1.60
CA LEU A 23 -9.44 13.39 -1.27
C LEU A 23 -9.95 13.39 0.18
N GLY A 24 -9.90 14.56 0.83
CA GLY A 24 -10.52 14.79 2.12
C GLY A 24 -12.04 14.57 2.07
N THR A 25 -12.60 13.99 3.14
CA THR A 25 -14.05 13.75 3.22
C THR A 25 -14.82 14.97 3.72
N VAL A 26 -14.19 15.79 4.56
CA VAL A 26 -14.76 17.02 5.14
C VAL A 26 -14.39 18.20 4.24
N ASN A 27 -13.09 18.52 4.15
CA ASN A 27 -12.58 19.43 3.13
C ASN A 27 -12.29 18.67 1.82
N ARG A 28 -13.14 18.85 0.80
CA ARG A 28 -12.98 18.20 -0.51
C ARG A 28 -11.89 18.82 -1.38
N GLU A 29 -11.40 20.01 -1.03
CA GLU A 29 -10.26 20.65 -1.71
C GLU A 29 -8.91 20.07 -1.25
N LEU A 30 -8.91 19.31 -0.14
CA LEU A 30 -7.75 18.59 0.32
C LEU A 30 -7.49 17.38 -0.60
N ASP A 31 -6.55 17.54 -1.53
CA ASP A 31 -6.02 16.45 -2.35
C ASP A 31 -4.62 16.07 -1.84
N VAL A 32 -4.49 14.85 -1.30
CA VAL A 32 -3.23 14.31 -0.76
C VAL A 32 -2.66 13.20 -1.64
N THR A 33 -3.16 13.06 -2.87
CA THR A 33 -2.77 12.01 -3.82
C THR A 33 -1.26 11.99 -4.04
N GLN A 34 -0.69 13.12 -4.46
CA GLN A 34 0.74 13.19 -4.76
C GLN A 34 1.60 12.99 -3.51
N ALA A 35 1.23 13.62 -2.39
CA ALA A 35 1.97 13.48 -1.14
C ALA A 35 2.03 12.01 -0.65
N LEU A 36 0.93 11.25 -0.82
CA LEU A 36 0.91 9.81 -0.50
C LEU A 36 1.79 8.98 -1.46
N ALA A 37 1.75 9.29 -2.76
CA ALA A 37 2.56 8.61 -3.76
C ALA A 37 4.06 8.86 -3.52
N ASP A 38 4.46 10.12 -3.33
CA ASP A 38 5.83 10.53 -3.03
C ASP A 38 6.34 9.86 -1.75
N TYR A 39 5.49 9.78 -0.72
CA TYR A 39 5.84 9.09 0.51
C TYR A 39 5.99 7.58 0.32
N GLY A 40 5.17 6.96 -0.54
CA GLY A 40 5.32 5.54 -0.91
C GLY A 40 6.65 5.26 -1.60
N ILE A 41 7.03 6.13 -2.54
CA ILE A 41 8.33 6.09 -3.22
C ILE A 41 9.47 6.27 -2.23
N GLN A 42 9.41 7.29 -1.38
CA GLN A 42 10.44 7.56 -0.38
C GLN A 42 10.64 6.36 0.54
N MET A 43 9.55 5.77 1.06
CA MET A 43 9.66 4.62 1.95
C MET A 43 10.19 3.38 1.23
N ALA A 44 9.87 3.19 -0.05
CA ALA A 44 10.45 2.12 -0.84
C ALA A 44 11.97 2.30 -0.98
N ASP A 45 12.43 3.53 -1.24
CA ASP A 45 13.85 3.81 -1.39
C ASP A 45 14.61 3.70 -0.05
N GLU A 46 13.99 4.10 1.07
CA GLU A 46 14.56 3.97 2.42
C GLU A 46 14.63 2.51 2.91
N LEU A 47 13.66 1.67 2.53
CA LEU A 47 13.56 0.27 2.94
C LEU A 47 14.11 -0.68 1.86
N GLY A 48 15.34 -0.45 1.41
CA GLY A 48 15.93 -1.21 0.30
C GLY A 48 16.36 -2.65 0.64
N ASP A 49 16.58 -2.98 1.91
CA ASP A 49 17.17 -4.25 2.36
C ASP A 49 16.18 -5.19 3.08
N ILE A 50 14.90 -4.81 3.12
CA ILE A 50 13.86 -5.64 3.74
C ILE A 50 13.51 -6.85 2.86
N CYS A 51 12.97 -7.88 3.50
CA CYS A 51 12.56 -9.13 2.83
C CYS A 51 11.04 -9.32 2.77
N GLY A 52 10.27 -8.41 3.36
CA GLY A 52 8.81 -8.36 3.22
C GLY A 52 8.22 -7.13 3.90
N TYR A 53 6.99 -6.79 3.52
CA TYR A 53 6.28 -5.63 4.07
C TYR A 53 4.81 -5.97 4.37
N ILE A 54 4.32 -5.59 5.55
CA ILE A 54 2.94 -5.82 5.96
C ILE A 54 2.20 -4.49 5.96
N PHE A 55 1.18 -4.39 5.11
CA PHE A 55 0.30 -3.23 5.04
C PHE A 55 -0.83 -3.34 6.06
N MET A 56 -1.25 -2.18 6.59
CA MET A 56 -2.43 -2.10 7.44
C MET A 56 -3.70 -2.08 6.57
N GLN A 57 -4.56 -3.07 6.75
CA GLN A 57 -5.84 -3.22 6.07
C GLN A 57 -6.76 -2.01 6.31
N LYS A 58 -7.70 -1.78 5.38
CA LYS A 58 -8.77 -0.76 5.48
C LYS A 58 -8.30 0.69 5.60
N SER A 59 -7.00 0.95 5.49
CA SER A 59 -6.49 2.31 5.36
C SER A 59 -6.69 2.78 3.92
N PRO A 60 -7.35 3.93 3.68
CA PRO A 60 -7.51 4.49 2.34
C PRO A 60 -6.18 4.83 1.68
N SER A 61 -5.12 5.07 2.47
CA SER A 61 -3.78 5.33 1.96
C SER A 61 -2.95 4.05 1.76
N CYS A 62 -3.06 3.08 2.67
CA CYS A 62 -2.10 1.97 2.79
C CYS A 62 -2.68 0.58 2.49
N GLY A 63 -3.99 0.42 2.28
CA GLY A 63 -4.56 -0.90 2.00
C GLY A 63 -4.03 -1.46 0.68
N LEU A 64 -3.70 -2.74 0.66
CA LEU A 64 -3.08 -3.41 -0.48
C LEU A 64 -4.14 -3.93 -1.48
N GLU A 65 -5.29 -4.38 -0.95
CA GLU A 65 -6.39 -4.93 -1.74
C GLU A 65 -7.75 -4.37 -1.27
N ARG A 66 -8.70 -4.28 -2.20
CA ARG A 66 -10.12 -3.98 -1.92
C ARG A 66 -10.33 -2.71 -1.10
N VAL A 67 -9.46 -1.72 -1.26
CA VAL A 67 -9.64 -0.40 -0.66
C VAL A 67 -10.85 0.25 -1.32
N LYS A 68 -11.77 0.79 -0.51
CA LYS A 68 -12.99 1.41 -1.04
C LYS A 68 -12.64 2.62 -1.91
N VAL A 69 -12.95 2.53 -3.19
CA VAL A 69 -12.90 3.63 -4.16
C VAL A 69 -14.32 4.07 -4.46
N TYR A 70 -14.56 5.38 -4.50
CA TYR A 70 -15.84 5.97 -4.85
C TYR A 70 -15.75 6.62 -6.23
N ARG A 71 -16.75 6.46 -7.07
CA ARG A 71 -16.90 7.26 -8.29
C ARG A 71 -17.15 8.73 -7.93
N GLU A 72 -17.00 9.63 -8.90
CA GLU A 72 -17.23 11.07 -8.67
C GLU A 72 -18.65 11.37 -8.17
N ASN A 73 -19.63 10.59 -8.63
CA ASN A 73 -21.02 10.65 -8.18
C ASN A 73 -21.26 10.07 -6.77
N GLY A 74 -20.22 9.58 -6.10
CA GLY A 74 -20.28 9.04 -4.73
C GLY A 74 -20.67 7.56 -4.63
N ALA A 75 -20.97 6.88 -5.73
CA ALA A 75 -21.23 5.43 -5.73
C ALA A 75 -19.91 4.64 -5.51
N PRO A 76 -19.91 3.54 -4.76
CA PRO A 76 -18.72 2.69 -4.64
C PRO A 76 -18.38 2.01 -5.97
N VAL A 77 -17.09 1.76 -6.21
CA VAL A 77 -16.61 0.89 -7.29
C VAL A 77 -16.54 -0.55 -6.78
N ASP A 78 -17.13 -1.49 -7.52
CA ASP A 78 -17.06 -2.91 -7.19
C ASP A 78 -15.61 -3.42 -7.27
N GLY A 79 -15.23 -4.28 -6.33
CA GLY A 79 -13.86 -4.79 -6.19
C GLY A 79 -12.87 -3.85 -5.50
N GLY A 80 -13.14 -2.53 -5.50
CA GLY A 80 -12.26 -1.52 -4.92
C GLY A 80 -10.94 -1.36 -5.69
N GLY A 81 -9.94 -0.79 -5.03
CA GLY A 81 -8.60 -0.59 -5.60
C GLY A 81 -7.50 -0.79 -4.56
N ARG A 82 -6.32 -0.25 -4.85
CA ARG A 82 -5.17 -0.22 -3.94
C ARG A 82 -4.98 1.20 -3.39
N GLY A 83 -4.50 1.30 -2.15
CA GLY A 83 -4.12 2.58 -1.56
C GLY A 83 -2.91 3.19 -2.29
N ILE A 84 -2.92 4.51 -2.46
CA ILE A 84 -1.89 5.22 -3.26
C ILE A 84 -0.47 4.96 -2.75
N TYR A 85 -0.27 4.96 -1.44
CA TYR A 85 1.05 4.65 -0.85
C TYR A 85 1.47 3.21 -1.18
N ALA A 86 0.54 2.26 -1.01
CA ALA A 86 0.82 0.84 -1.28
C ALA A 86 1.11 0.58 -2.75
N GLN A 87 0.40 1.26 -3.66
CA GLN A 87 0.64 1.18 -5.09
C GLN A 87 2.06 1.66 -5.43
N ALA A 88 2.40 2.89 -5.04
CA ALA A 88 3.72 3.47 -5.31
C ALA A 88 4.87 2.63 -4.71
N PHE A 89 4.68 2.10 -3.50
CA PHE A 89 5.66 1.24 -2.85
C PHE A 89 5.87 -0.08 -3.61
N CYS A 90 4.78 -0.76 -3.99
CA CYS A 90 4.87 -2.03 -4.72
C CYS A 90 5.41 -1.87 -6.15
N GLU A 91 5.16 -0.73 -6.82
CA GLU A 91 5.72 -0.44 -8.14
C GLU A 91 7.25 -0.33 -8.10
N ARG A 92 7.81 0.18 -7.00
CA ARG A 92 9.26 0.23 -6.78
C ARG A 92 9.87 -1.11 -6.36
N HIS A 93 9.09 -1.97 -5.71
CA HIS A 93 9.51 -3.27 -5.21
C HIS A 93 8.64 -4.41 -5.74
N PRO A 94 8.63 -4.68 -7.06
CA PRO A 94 7.69 -5.63 -7.68
C PRO A 94 7.89 -7.08 -7.22
N ASN A 95 9.09 -7.43 -6.76
CA ASN A 95 9.43 -8.78 -6.30
C ASN A 95 9.37 -8.95 -4.78
N LEU A 96 9.18 -7.87 -4.03
CA LEU A 96 9.15 -7.92 -2.57
C LEU A 96 7.85 -8.59 -2.11
N PRO A 97 7.92 -9.61 -1.24
CA PRO A 97 6.73 -10.18 -0.61
C PRO A 97 5.97 -9.13 0.20
N VAL A 98 4.69 -8.95 -0.10
CA VAL A 98 3.80 -8.03 0.62
C VAL A 98 2.50 -8.71 1.00
N GLU A 99 1.91 -8.31 2.13
CA GLU A 99 0.64 -8.85 2.63
C GLU A 99 -0.10 -7.81 3.48
N GLU A 100 -1.39 -8.04 3.78
CA GLU A 100 -2.15 -7.22 4.73
C GLU A 100 -2.25 -7.89 6.10
N ASP A 101 -2.20 -7.10 7.19
CA ASP A 101 -2.33 -7.59 8.57
C ASP A 101 -3.57 -8.48 8.78
N GLY A 102 -4.71 -8.11 8.18
CA GLY A 102 -5.95 -8.87 8.29
C GLY A 102 -5.87 -10.25 7.66
N ARG A 103 -5.14 -10.39 6.54
CA ARG A 103 -4.98 -11.63 5.77
C ARG A 103 -4.07 -12.61 6.48
N LEU A 104 -3.14 -12.13 7.31
CA LEU A 104 -2.26 -12.97 8.13
C LEU A 104 -2.98 -13.73 9.26
N ASN A 105 -4.26 -13.45 9.51
CA ASN A 105 -5.07 -14.27 10.41
C ASN A 105 -5.42 -15.63 9.80
N ASP A 106 -5.45 -15.74 8.47
CA ASP A 106 -5.57 -17.01 7.77
C ASP A 106 -4.23 -17.73 7.80
N ALA A 107 -4.24 -18.99 8.26
CA ALA A 107 -3.01 -19.76 8.45
C ALA A 107 -2.28 -20.05 7.13
N VAL A 108 -3.01 -20.30 6.05
CA VAL A 108 -2.44 -20.62 4.73
C VAL A 108 -1.82 -19.38 4.11
N LEU A 109 -2.51 -18.23 4.18
CA LEU A 109 -1.95 -16.97 3.68
C LEU A 109 -0.71 -16.55 4.47
N ARG A 110 -0.75 -16.70 5.79
CA ARG A 110 0.39 -16.41 6.66
C ARG A 110 1.59 -17.31 6.34
N GLU A 111 1.38 -18.60 6.21
CA GLU A 111 2.44 -19.55 5.84
C GLU A 111 3.04 -19.18 4.48
N ASN A 112 2.19 -18.92 3.47
CA ASN A 112 2.64 -18.51 2.15
C ASN A 112 3.48 -17.22 2.18
N PHE A 113 3.03 -16.20 2.91
CA PHE A 113 3.79 -14.95 3.08
C PHE A 113 5.15 -15.21 3.70
N VAL A 114 5.21 -15.94 4.82
CA VAL A 114 6.47 -16.26 5.51
C VAL A 114 7.41 -17.06 4.62
N THR A 115 6.91 -18.05 3.87
CA THR A 115 7.73 -18.80 2.91
C THR A 115 8.33 -17.90 1.83
N ARG A 116 7.54 -16.98 1.26
CA ARG A 116 8.02 -16.01 0.26
C ARG A 116 9.08 -15.08 0.84
N VAL A 117 8.92 -14.63 2.09
CA VAL A 117 9.91 -13.80 2.80
C VAL A 117 11.25 -14.53 2.92
N PHE A 118 11.26 -15.79 3.36
CA PHE A 118 12.50 -16.56 3.47
C PHE A 118 13.14 -16.86 2.11
N ALA A 119 12.34 -17.18 1.09
CA ALA A 119 12.84 -17.38 -0.27
C ALA A 119 13.49 -16.10 -0.83
N TYR A 120 12.86 -14.94 -0.61
CA TYR A 120 13.37 -13.65 -1.04
C TYR A 120 14.65 -13.25 -0.28
N ALA A 121 14.72 -13.51 1.02
CA ALA A 121 15.93 -13.29 1.83
C ALA A 121 17.11 -14.15 1.32
N ALA A 122 16.87 -15.43 1.03
CA ALA A 122 17.88 -16.30 0.44
C ALA A 122 18.34 -15.78 -0.92
N TRP A 123 17.41 -15.34 -1.78
CA TRP A 123 17.74 -14.73 -3.06
C TRP A 123 18.61 -13.47 -2.93
N GLN A 124 18.25 -12.55 -2.02
CA GLN A 124 19.06 -11.36 -1.74
C GLN A 124 20.48 -11.71 -1.26
N GLN A 125 20.63 -12.79 -0.48
CA GLN A 125 21.94 -13.25 -0.05
C GLN A 125 22.77 -13.77 -1.23
N LEU A 126 22.17 -14.57 -2.12
CA LEU A 126 22.85 -15.07 -3.33
C LEU A 126 23.37 -13.91 -4.21
N LEU A 127 22.56 -12.86 -4.38
CA LEU A 127 22.99 -11.64 -5.10
C LEU A 127 24.15 -10.91 -4.42
N LYS A 128 24.18 -10.87 -3.09
CA LYS A 128 25.30 -10.29 -2.32
C LYS A 128 26.57 -11.12 -2.43
N ASP A 129 26.43 -12.44 -2.49
CA ASP A 129 27.53 -13.40 -2.59
C ASP A 129 28.13 -13.49 -4.01
N GLY A 130 27.55 -12.75 -4.97
CA GLY A 130 28.12 -12.56 -6.31
C GLY A 130 27.79 -13.66 -7.31
N ILE A 131 26.64 -14.31 -7.14
CA ILE A 131 26.05 -15.23 -8.13
C ILE A 131 25.24 -14.41 -9.15
#